data_AF-A0A7W5C2V7-F1
#
_entry.id   AF-A0A7W5C2V7-F1
#
_cell.length_a   1.000
_cell.length_b   1.000
_cell.length_c   1.000
_cell.angle_alpha   90.00
_cell.angle_beta   90.00
_cell.angle_gamma   90.00
#
_symmetry.space_group_name_H-M   'P 1'
#
loop_
_entity.id
_entity.type
_entity.pdbx_description
1 polymer ?
#
loop_
_entity_poly.entity_id
_entity_poly.type
_entity_poly.pdbx_seq_one_letter_code
_entity_poly.pdbx_strand_id
1 'polypeptide(L)'
;MIYVSEGLLYVCFAILTGSLLLKLVPENRRPSIQVPNGLLLACAIAIPIFSYVPIHNLALVFGKDFDMSYGSILKSILLDINTGKAWLWTAIGSAGLALLLGLKAFRNDKHMPKVALFVTFLLIVWLGYAGHASSLYGFRGLITHSSHFLAVSVWIGILFVVSWFAKDNANWPAFLRWFSPVAIAAVVVTLLAGIILMTFTTPEYVNAWMLPYGQMLLIKHLLILPLLLFAYSNGFGYKKAVKNHADFNPKRWLRAESLIALLVLAATGVLGQQTPPHIVKETLQTVSPSPLFTTIYKGSFSPDIALHFNLQLESLLMFAAALLMAGGLLWMYRTNKLIPAFLMGILTAVFGYYGLMFAIA
;
A
#
# COMPACT_ATOMS: atom_id res chain seq x y z
N MET A 1 -7.11 13.57 -9.63
CA MET A 1 -8.10 12.47 -9.61
C MET A 1 -7.43 11.10 -9.69
N ILE A 2 -6.44 10.90 -10.58
CA ILE A 2 -5.74 9.62 -10.79
C ILE A 2 -5.08 9.00 -9.54
N TYR A 3 -4.45 9.81 -8.69
CA TYR A 3 -3.82 9.31 -7.45
C TYR A 3 -4.85 8.80 -6.43
N VAL A 4 -5.99 9.49 -6.35
CA VAL A 4 -7.08 9.11 -5.42
C VAL A 4 -7.73 7.82 -5.88
N SER A 5 -7.94 7.63 -7.19
CA SER A 5 -8.51 6.38 -7.71
C SER A 5 -7.61 5.17 -7.42
N GLU A 6 -6.29 5.28 -7.60
CA GLU A 6 -5.37 4.18 -7.24
C GLU A 6 -5.37 3.87 -5.75
N GLY A 7 -5.33 4.90 -4.90
CA GLY A 7 -5.42 4.68 -3.44
C GLY A 7 -6.72 3.95 -3.05
N LEU A 8 -7.85 4.38 -3.60
CA LEU A 8 -9.15 3.73 -3.37
C LEU A 8 -9.24 2.32 -3.96
N LEU A 9 -8.59 2.07 -5.10
CA LEU A 9 -8.47 0.73 -5.69
C LEU A 9 -7.80 -0.23 -4.72
N TYR A 10 -6.67 0.16 -4.11
CA TYR A 10 -5.97 -0.67 -3.14
C TYR A 10 -6.79 -0.92 -1.87
N VAL A 11 -7.56 0.08 -1.42
CA VAL A 11 -8.50 -0.09 -0.30
C VAL A 11 -9.58 -1.10 -0.63
N CYS A 12 -10.12 -1.10 -1.85
CA CYS A 12 -11.11 -2.10 -2.29
C CYS A 12 -10.54 -3.53 -2.22
N PHE A 13 -9.31 -3.73 -2.70
CA PHE A 13 -8.62 -5.02 -2.60
C PHE A 13 -8.36 -5.44 -1.15
N ALA A 14 -7.93 -4.51 -0.29
CA ALA A 14 -7.69 -4.78 1.12
C ALA A 14 -8.99 -5.21 1.84
N ILE A 15 -10.10 -4.50 1.62
CA ILE A 15 -11.40 -4.83 2.23
C ILE A 15 -11.89 -6.20 1.75
N LEU A 16 -11.86 -6.48 0.44
CA LEU A 16 -12.30 -7.76 -0.11
C LEU A 16 -11.44 -8.91 0.42
N THR A 17 -10.12 -8.80 0.28
CA THR A 17 -9.17 -9.84 0.70
C THR A 17 -9.30 -10.13 2.19
N GLY A 18 -9.27 -9.10 3.03
CA GLY A 18 -9.40 -9.24 4.48
C GLY A 18 -10.73 -9.88 4.88
N SER A 19 -11.84 -9.39 4.33
CA SER A 19 -13.18 -9.88 4.68
C SER A 19 -13.39 -11.32 4.26
N LEU A 20 -12.97 -11.69 3.05
CA LEU A 20 -13.12 -13.04 2.51
C LEU A 20 -12.24 -14.04 3.24
N LEU A 21 -10.99 -13.69 3.55
CA LEU A 21 -10.11 -14.53 4.38
C LEU A 21 -10.69 -14.75 5.78
N LEU A 22 -11.19 -13.69 6.42
CA LEU A 22 -11.77 -13.80 7.75
C LEU A 22 -13.03 -14.67 7.76
N LYS A 23 -13.83 -14.70 6.68
CA LYS A 23 -14.96 -15.64 6.56
C LYS A 23 -14.53 -17.11 6.54
N LEU A 24 -13.29 -17.41 6.15
CA LEU A 24 -12.74 -18.78 6.17
C LEU A 24 -12.15 -19.17 7.54
N VAL A 25 -11.96 -18.20 8.44
CA VAL A 25 -11.42 -18.43 9.78
C VAL A 25 -12.55 -18.83 10.74
N PRO A 26 -12.41 -19.94 11.50
CA PRO A 26 -13.40 -20.36 12.49
C PRO A 26 -13.75 -19.26 13.50
N GLU A 27 -15.03 -19.17 13.89
CA GLU A 27 -15.52 -18.11 14.78
C GLU A 27 -14.83 -18.08 16.14
N ASN A 28 -14.41 -19.23 16.67
CA ASN A 28 -13.64 -19.33 17.92
C ASN A 28 -12.17 -18.87 17.80
N ARG A 29 -11.71 -18.48 16.60
CA ARG A 29 -10.34 -17.99 16.34
C ARG A 29 -10.29 -16.53 15.90
N ARG A 30 -11.42 -15.81 15.95
CA ARG A 30 -11.49 -14.39 15.59
C ARG A 30 -12.53 -13.66 16.45
N PRO A 31 -12.42 -12.33 16.62
CA PRO A 31 -13.51 -11.55 17.17
C PRO A 31 -14.75 -11.64 16.26
N SER A 32 -15.92 -11.23 16.77
CA SER A 32 -17.11 -11.10 15.93
C SER A 32 -16.92 -9.96 14.94
N ILE A 33 -16.99 -10.26 13.64
CA ILE A 33 -16.73 -9.29 12.56
C ILE A 33 -17.96 -9.21 11.67
N GLN A 34 -18.47 -7.99 11.48
CA GLN A 34 -19.63 -7.73 10.64
C GLN A 34 -19.29 -6.70 9.58
N VAL A 35 -18.92 -7.18 8.39
CA VAL A 35 -18.72 -6.35 7.20
C VAL A 35 -20.03 -6.31 6.41
N PRO A 36 -20.58 -5.13 6.08
CA PRO A 36 -21.80 -5.03 5.29
C PRO A 36 -21.62 -5.69 3.91
N ASN A 37 -22.55 -6.55 3.50
CA ASN A 37 -22.49 -7.17 2.17
C ASN A 37 -22.51 -6.13 1.04
N GLY A 38 -23.23 -5.02 1.23
CA GLY A 38 -23.24 -3.89 0.30
C GLY A 38 -21.86 -3.26 0.12
N LEU A 39 -21.00 -3.24 1.16
CA LEU A 39 -19.64 -2.75 1.04
C LEU A 39 -18.76 -3.68 0.19
N LEU A 40 -18.87 -5.01 0.38
CA LEU A 40 -18.13 -5.97 -0.45
C LEU A 40 -18.55 -5.87 -1.92
N LEU A 41 -19.86 -5.74 -2.18
CA LEU A 41 -20.38 -5.51 -3.53
C LEU A 41 -19.88 -4.19 -4.12
N ALA A 42 -19.90 -3.11 -3.33
CA ALA A 42 -19.40 -1.81 -3.76
C ALA A 42 -17.90 -1.87 -4.09
N CYS A 43 -17.07 -2.53 -3.27
CA CYS A 43 -15.65 -2.73 -3.57
C CYS A 43 -15.45 -3.53 -4.86
N ALA A 44 -16.23 -4.60 -5.07
CA ALA A 44 -16.14 -5.39 -6.31
C ALA A 44 -16.43 -4.51 -7.53
N ILE A 45 -17.53 -3.76 -7.53
CA ILE A 45 -17.93 -2.86 -8.62
C ILE A 45 -16.92 -1.70 -8.81
N ALA A 46 -16.36 -1.18 -7.72
CA ALA A 46 -15.45 -0.04 -7.76
C ALA A 46 -14.08 -0.37 -8.37
N ILE A 47 -13.61 -1.62 -8.28
CA ILE A 47 -12.31 -2.04 -8.86
C ILE A 47 -12.16 -1.66 -10.34
N PRO A 48 -13.04 -2.07 -11.27
CA PRO A 48 -12.92 -1.71 -12.68
C PRO A 48 -13.12 -0.21 -12.92
N ILE A 49 -13.92 0.47 -12.10
CA ILE A 49 -14.13 1.93 -12.21
C ILE A 49 -12.84 2.68 -11.88
N PHE A 50 -12.21 2.37 -10.74
CA PHE A 50 -10.99 3.05 -10.32
C PHE A 50 -9.79 2.69 -11.19
N SER A 51 -9.64 1.42 -11.59
CA SER A 51 -8.57 1.00 -12.50
C SER A 51 -8.74 1.48 -13.94
N TYR A 52 -9.92 1.98 -14.32
CA TYR A 52 -10.12 2.63 -15.63
C TYR A 52 -9.56 4.05 -15.68
N VAL A 53 -9.44 4.75 -14.54
CA VAL A 53 -9.02 6.17 -14.52
C VAL A 53 -7.65 6.39 -15.18
N PRO A 54 -6.61 5.56 -14.94
CA PRO A 54 -5.35 5.69 -15.68
C PRO A 54 -5.49 5.44 -17.19
N ILE A 55 -6.33 4.49 -17.60
CA ILE A 55 -6.59 4.18 -19.02
C ILE A 55 -7.27 5.37 -19.71
N HIS A 56 -8.24 5.99 -19.05
CA HIS A 56 -8.90 7.19 -19.55
C HIS A 56 -7.89 8.34 -19.76
N ASN A 57 -7.01 8.58 -18.79
CA ASN A 57 -5.98 9.61 -18.93
C ASN A 57 -5.01 9.30 -20.07
N LEU A 58 -4.60 8.04 -20.22
CA LEU A 58 -3.75 7.61 -21.33
C LEU A 58 -4.43 7.85 -22.68
N ALA A 59 -5.73 7.56 -22.79
CA ALA A 59 -6.49 7.79 -24.01
C ALA A 59 -6.63 9.28 -24.36
N LEU A 60 -6.75 10.16 -23.37
CA LEU A 60 -6.76 11.62 -23.59
C LEU A 60 -5.40 12.14 -24.06
N VAL A 61 -4.31 11.69 -23.44
CA VAL A 61 -2.95 12.11 -23.81
C VAL A 61 -2.60 11.64 -25.22
N PHE A 62 -2.75 10.34 -25.50
CA PHE A 62 -2.44 9.80 -26.82
C PHE A 62 -3.39 10.29 -27.92
N GLY A 63 -4.66 10.54 -27.59
CA GLY A 63 -5.58 11.18 -28.54
C GLY A 63 -5.08 12.54 -29.02
N LYS A 64 -4.50 13.32 -28.11
CA LYS A 64 -3.90 14.62 -28.43
C LYS A 64 -2.57 14.48 -29.17
N ASP A 65 -1.70 13.57 -28.72
CA ASP A 65 -0.34 13.43 -29.28
C ASP A 65 -0.34 12.86 -30.70
N PHE A 66 -1.29 11.98 -31.03
CA PHE A 66 -1.41 11.35 -32.36
C PHE A 66 -2.50 11.95 -33.25
N ASP A 67 -3.19 13.01 -32.79
CA ASP A 67 -4.34 13.63 -33.49
C ASP A 67 -5.42 12.61 -33.90
N MET A 68 -5.72 11.67 -33.00
CA MET A 68 -6.68 10.58 -33.22
C MET A 68 -7.90 10.73 -32.32
N SER A 69 -9.06 10.25 -32.78
CA SER A 69 -10.26 10.25 -31.97
C SER A 69 -10.10 9.40 -30.70
N TYR A 70 -10.67 9.87 -29.59
CA TYR A 70 -10.64 9.18 -28.29
C TYR A 70 -11.05 7.70 -28.40
N GLY A 71 -12.11 7.40 -29.16
CA GLY A 71 -12.59 6.04 -29.35
C GLY A 71 -11.59 5.12 -30.05
N SER A 72 -10.81 5.64 -31.01
CA SER A 72 -9.81 4.86 -31.74
C SER A 72 -8.61 4.54 -30.85
N ILE A 73 -8.12 5.53 -30.11
CA ILE A 73 -7.03 5.35 -29.14
C ILE A 73 -7.46 4.43 -28.00
N LEU A 74 -8.66 4.63 -27.43
CA LEU A 74 -9.17 3.77 -26.37
C LEU A 74 -9.27 2.30 -26.84
N LYS A 75 -9.75 2.06 -28.05
CA LYS A 75 -9.78 0.73 -28.65
C LYS A 75 -8.39 0.12 -28.74
N SER A 76 -7.40 0.88 -29.22
CA SER A 76 -6.01 0.40 -29.29
C SER A 76 -5.42 0.13 -27.91
N ILE A 77 -5.62 1.01 -26.93
CA ILE A 77 -5.16 0.78 -25.54
C ILE A 77 -5.76 -0.52 -24.99
N LEU A 78 -7.07 -0.72 -25.14
CA LEU A 78 -7.78 -1.90 -24.61
C LEU A 78 -7.35 -3.22 -25.27
N LEU A 79 -7.06 -3.20 -26.57
CA LEU A 79 -6.80 -4.41 -27.36
C LEU A 79 -5.32 -4.71 -27.56
N ASP A 80 -4.44 -3.71 -27.54
CA ASP A 80 -3.03 -3.86 -27.89
C ASP A 80 -2.13 -3.79 -26.66
N ILE A 81 -2.43 -2.91 -25.70
CA ILE A 81 -1.58 -2.65 -24.53
C ILE A 81 -1.93 -3.58 -23.35
N ASN A 82 -0.91 -4.05 -22.64
CA ASN A 82 -1.06 -4.95 -21.47
C ASN A 82 -2.02 -4.39 -20.41
N THR A 83 -1.92 -3.11 -20.08
CA THR A 83 -2.78 -2.44 -19.10
C THR A 83 -4.25 -2.48 -19.52
N GLY A 84 -4.56 -2.27 -20.81
CA GLY A 84 -5.92 -2.35 -21.32
C GLY A 84 -6.48 -3.77 -21.34
N LYS A 85 -5.68 -4.74 -21.79
CA LYS A 85 -6.03 -6.18 -21.71
C LYS A 85 -6.31 -6.62 -20.28
N ALA A 86 -5.46 -6.19 -19.34
CA ALA A 86 -5.61 -6.47 -17.92
C ALA A 86 -6.93 -5.90 -17.37
N TRP A 87 -7.29 -4.69 -17.79
CA TRP A 87 -8.53 -4.05 -17.37
C TRP A 87 -9.76 -4.79 -17.88
N LEU A 88 -9.77 -5.30 -19.11
CA LEU A 88 -10.88 -6.13 -19.62
C LEU A 88 -11.10 -7.37 -18.74
N TRP A 89 -10.03 -8.10 -18.41
CA TRP A 89 -10.13 -9.25 -17.50
C TRP A 89 -10.52 -8.85 -16.08
N THR A 90 -10.06 -7.68 -15.62
CA THR A 90 -10.45 -7.11 -14.34
C THR A 90 -11.94 -6.79 -14.30
N ALA A 91 -12.49 -6.20 -15.36
CA ALA A 91 -13.91 -5.89 -15.49
C ALA A 91 -14.78 -7.16 -15.52
N ILE A 92 -14.38 -8.18 -16.28
CA ILE A 92 -15.08 -9.47 -16.34
C ILE A 92 -15.05 -10.16 -14.97
N GLY A 93 -13.88 -10.28 -14.35
CA GLY A 93 -13.71 -10.91 -13.04
C GLY A 93 -14.46 -10.17 -11.94
N SER A 94 -14.42 -8.82 -11.97
CA SER A 94 -15.17 -7.96 -11.05
C SER A 94 -16.69 -8.11 -11.23
N ALA A 95 -17.18 -8.18 -12.46
CA ALA A 95 -18.61 -8.40 -12.72
C ALA A 95 -19.07 -9.76 -12.17
N GLY A 96 -18.30 -10.82 -12.40
CA GLY A 96 -18.56 -12.14 -11.80
C GLY A 96 -18.52 -12.12 -10.27
N LEU A 97 -17.55 -11.42 -9.68
CA LEU A 97 -17.46 -11.23 -8.24
C LEU A 97 -18.65 -10.44 -7.68
N ALA A 98 -19.07 -9.37 -8.37
CA ALA A 98 -20.23 -8.56 -7.99
C ALA A 98 -21.53 -9.38 -8.04
N LEU A 99 -21.72 -10.21 -9.07
CA LEU A 99 -22.85 -11.15 -9.13
C LEU A 99 -22.82 -12.13 -7.95
N LEU A 100 -21.68 -12.75 -7.69
CA LEU A 100 -21.50 -13.70 -6.59
C LEU A 100 -21.80 -13.07 -5.22
N LEU A 101 -21.36 -11.82 -4.99
CA LEU A 101 -21.57 -11.10 -3.73
C LEU A 101 -22.96 -10.46 -3.61
N GLY A 102 -23.59 -10.11 -4.73
CA GLY A 102 -24.88 -9.40 -4.79
C GLY A 102 -26.08 -10.34 -4.66
N LEU A 103 -26.01 -11.53 -5.24
CA LEU A 103 -27.11 -12.48 -5.26
C LEU A 103 -27.38 -13.08 -3.87
N LYS A 104 -28.63 -12.96 -3.41
CA LYS A 104 -29.04 -13.47 -2.08
C LYS A 104 -28.82 -14.98 -1.93
N ALA A 105 -28.93 -15.74 -3.03
CA ALA A 105 -28.76 -17.19 -3.06
C ALA A 105 -27.39 -17.66 -2.54
N PHE A 106 -26.33 -16.87 -2.75
CA PHE A 106 -24.96 -17.25 -2.36
C PHE A 106 -24.53 -16.72 -0.98
N ARG A 107 -25.37 -15.93 -0.28
CA ARG A 107 -24.95 -15.23 0.95
C ARG A 107 -24.56 -16.16 2.10
N ASN A 108 -25.21 -17.32 2.20
CA ASN A 108 -24.99 -18.30 3.27
C ASN A 108 -24.26 -19.57 2.76
N ASP A 109 -23.80 -19.56 1.51
CA ASP A 109 -23.10 -20.70 0.95
C ASP A 109 -21.67 -20.79 1.52
N LYS A 110 -21.27 -21.98 1.98
CA LYS A 110 -19.95 -22.21 2.63
C LYS A 110 -18.77 -22.18 1.66
N HIS A 111 -19.01 -22.34 0.36
CA HIS A 111 -18.01 -22.31 -0.70
C HIS A 111 -17.85 -20.90 -1.30
N MET A 112 -18.88 -20.05 -1.24
CA MET A 112 -18.88 -18.70 -1.78
C MET A 112 -17.65 -17.86 -1.37
N PRO A 113 -17.22 -17.81 -0.09
CA PRO A 113 -16.03 -17.05 0.28
C PRO A 113 -14.75 -17.56 -0.38
N LYS A 114 -14.65 -18.87 -0.65
CA LYS A 114 -13.49 -19.48 -1.33
C LYS A 114 -13.45 -19.09 -2.80
N VAL A 115 -14.59 -19.17 -3.48
CA VAL A 115 -14.70 -18.77 -4.90
C VAL A 115 -14.46 -17.27 -5.04
N ALA A 116 -15.06 -16.44 -4.19
CA ALA A 116 -14.86 -14.99 -4.19
C ALA A 116 -13.39 -14.62 -3.93
N LEU A 117 -12.72 -15.32 -3.01
CA LEU A 117 -11.31 -15.10 -2.72
C LEU A 117 -10.42 -15.51 -3.90
N PHE A 118 -10.74 -16.62 -4.57
CA PHE A 118 -10.03 -17.05 -5.78
C PHE A 118 -10.16 -16.02 -6.90
N VAL A 119 -11.37 -15.50 -7.14
CA VAL A 119 -11.58 -14.42 -8.12
C VAL A 119 -10.82 -13.16 -7.71
N THR A 120 -10.84 -12.78 -6.43
CA THR A 120 -10.06 -11.64 -5.91
C THR A 120 -8.55 -11.82 -6.12
N PHE A 121 -8.04 -13.04 -5.94
CA PHE A 121 -6.66 -13.39 -6.25
C PHE A 121 -6.35 -13.22 -7.74
N LEU A 122 -7.23 -13.68 -8.64
CA LEU A 122 -7.04 -13.45 -10.08
C LEU A 122 -7.04 -11.95 -10.42
N LEU A 123 -7.89 -11.15 -9.79
CA LEU A 123 -7.87 -9.68 -9.96
C LEU A 123 -6.55 -9.06 -9.50
N ILE A 124 -5.93 -9.56 -8.43
CA ILE A 124 -4.59 -9.16 -7.99
C ILE A 124 -3.52 -9.54 -9.02
N VAL A 125 -3.63 -10.74 -9.62
CA VAL A 125 -2.73 -11.17 -10.71
C VAL A 125 -2.87 -10.25 -11.93
N TRP A 126 -4.09 -9.88 -12.31
CA TRP A 126 -4.33 -8.94 -13.42
C TRP A 126 -3.82 -7.53 -13.14
N LEU A 127 -3.94 -7.04 -11.91
CA LEU A 127 -3.29 -5.79 -11.52
C LEU A 127 -1.76 -5.87 -11.65
N GLY A 128 -1.17 -7.00 -11.25
CA GLY A 128 0.26 -7.25 -11.43
C GLY A 128 0.67 -7.26 -12.91
N TYR A 129 -0.15 -7.88 -13.76
CA TYR A 129 0.05 -7.96 -15.22
C TYR A 129 -0.04 -6.58 -15.90
N ALA A 130 -0.90 -5.71 -15.40
CA ALA A 130 -1.04 -4.33 -15.87
C ALA A 130 0.17 -3.44 -15.56
N GLY A 131 0.97 -3.80 -14.56
CA GLY A 131 2.02 -2.96 -14.01
C GLY A 131 3.31 -2.91 -14.84
N HIS A 132 4.07 -1.82 -14.67
CA HIS A 132 5.34 -1.58 -15.38
C HIS A 132 6.34 -2.73 -15.28
N ALA A 133 6.46 -3.36 -14.10
CA ALA A 133 7.37 -4.48 -13.90
C ALA A 133 7.06 -5.64 -14.85
N SER A 134 5.78 -5.97 -15.08
CA SER A 134 5.37 -7.05 -15.98
C SER A 134 5.67 -6.72 -17.44
N SER A 135 5.45 -5.47 -17.86
CA SER A 135 5.74 -5.04 -19.23
C SER A 135 7.24 -5.06 -19.55
N LEU A 136 8.11 -4.76 -18.58
CA LEU A 136 9.57 -4.72 -18.78
C LEU A 136 10.26 -6.07 -18.53
N TYR A 137 9.80 -6.83 -17.54
CA TYR A 137 10.48 -8.05 -17.07
C TYR A 137 9.61 -9.31 -17.21
N GLY A 138 8.52 -9.22 -17.97
CA GLY A 138 7.61 -10.32 -18.26
C GLY A 138 7.11 -11.04 -17.01
N PHE A 139 7.19 -12.37 -17.03
CA PHE A 139 6.71 -13.24 -15.95
C PHE A 139 7.36 -12.93 -14.59
N ARG A 140 8.65 -12.59 -14.56
CA ARG A 140 9.33 -12.22 -13.31
C ARG A 140 8.71 -10.96 -12.71
N GLY A 141 8.44 -9.95 -13.54
CA GLY A 141 7.78 -8.72 -13.11
C GLY A 141 6.36 -8.97 -12.59
N LEU A 142 5.59 -9.80 -13.29
CA LEU A 142 4.24 -10.22 -12.89
C LEU A 142 4.25 -10.87 -11.50
N ILE A 143 5.03 -11.94 -11.31
CA ILE A 143 5.07 -12.66 -10.03
C ILE A 143 5.54 -11.75 -8.90
N THR A 144 6.59 -10.97 -9.11
CA THR A 144 7.10 -10.05 -8.09
C THR A 144 6.02 -9.04 -7.67
N HIS A 145 5.37 -8.40 -8.64
CA HIS A 145 4.34 -7.40 -8.35
C HIS A 145 3.10 -8.01 -7.69
N SER A 146 2.58 -9.11 -8.23
CA SER A 146 1.43 -9.80 -7.66
C SER A 146 1.71 -10.34 -6.25
N SER A 147 2.90 -10.90 -6.00
CA SER A 147 3.28 -11.35 -4.65
C SER A 147 3.39 -10.19 -3.67
N HIS A 148 3.98 -9.06 -4.08
CA HIS A 148 4.03 -7.85 -3.25
C HIS A 148 2.62 -7.39 -2.89
N PHE A 149 1.75 -7.20 -3.89
CA PHE A 149 0.41 -6.67 -3.68
C PHE A 149 -0.52 -7.64 -2.94
N LEU A 150 -0.40 -8.95 -3.18
CA LEU A 150 -1.13 -9.99 -2.45
C LEU A 150 -0.74 -9.99 -0.97
N ALA A 151 0.56 -9.97 -0.67
CA ALA A 151 1.03 -9.97 0.72
C ALA A 151 0.54 -8.75 1.49
N VAL A 152 0.63 -7.56 0.87
CA VAL A 152 0.07 -6.31 1.42
C VAL A 152 -1.45 -6.41 1.62
N SER A 153 -2.19 -6.92 0.63
CA SER A 153 -3.65 -7.07 0.70
C SER A 153 -4.10 -8.05 1.78
N VAL A 154 -3.33 -9.13 2.02
CA VAL A 154 -3.59 -10.08 3.11
C VAL A 154 -3.33 -9.43 4.47
N TRP A 155 -2.14 -8.85 4.66
CA TRP A 155 -1.75 -8.26 5.95
C TRP A 155 -2.61 -7.04 6.31
N ILE A 156 -2.59 -6.01 5.47
CA ILE A 156 -3.33 -4.77 5.70
C ILE A 156 -4.82 -5.03 5.61
N GLY A 157 -5.29 -5.91 4.72
CA GLY A 157 -6.72 -6.21 4.58
C GLY A 157 -7.33 -6.84 5.82
N ILE A 158 -6.71 -7.89 6.37
CA ILE A 158 -7.21 -8.52 7.61
C ILE A 158 -7.17 -7.52 8.76
N LEU A 159 -6.05 -6.81 8.91
CA LEU A 159 -5.87 -5.79 9.93
C LEU A 159 -6.94 -4.70 9.85
N PHE A 160 -7.15 -4.15 8.65
CA PHE A 160 -8.13 -3.11 8.38
C PHE A 160 -9.53 -3.61 8.74
N VAL A 161 -9.93 -4.78 8.23
CA VAL A 161 -11.26 -5.33 8.49
C VAL A 161 -11.50 -5.59 9.98
N VAL A 162 -10.54 -6.19 10.68
CA VAL A 162 -10.66 -6.42 12.14
C VAL A 162 -10.73 -5.09 12.89
N SER A 163 -9.90 -4.11 12.55
CA SER A 163 -9.84 -2.83 13.28
C SER A 163 -11.13 -2.00 13.18
N TRP A 164 -11.81 -2.05 12.03
CA TRP A 164 -12.99 -1.22 11.75
C TRP A 164 -14.32 -1.96 11.93
N PHE A 165 -14.38 -3.28 11.67
CA PHE A 165 -15.63 -4.04 11.62
C PHE A 165 -15.80 -5.08 12.75
N ALA A 166 -14.82 -5.23 13.66
CA ALA A 166 -14.99 -6.08 14.84
C ALA A 166 -15.93 -5.45 15.88
N LYS A 167 -16.97 -6.19 16.27
CA LYS A 167 -18.01 -5.76 17.24
C LYS A 167 -17.53 -5.88 18.68
N ASP A 168 -16.75 -6.91 18.98
CA ASP A 168 -16.22 -7.19 20.32
C ASP A 168 -14.69 -7.33 20.29
N ASN A 169 -14.13 -7.73 21.42
CA ASN A 169 -12.72 -8.13 21.57
C ASN A 169 -12.61 -9.63 21.91
N ALA A 170 -13.64 -10.42 21.61
CA ALA A 170 -13.67 -11.84 21.91
C ALA A 170 -12.58 -12.59 21.11
N ASN A 171 -12.10 -13.70 21.66
CA ASN A 171 -11.09 -14.56 21.01
C ASN A 171 -9.80 -13.84 20.56
N TRP A 172 -9.49 -12.65 21.09
CA TRP A 172 -8.33 -11.87 20.67
C TRP A 172 -6.99 -12.63 20.78
N PRO A 173 -6.73 -13.38 21.87
CA PRO A 173 -5.52 -14.20 21.93
C PRO A 173 -5.49 -15.29 20.87
N ALA A 174 -6.63 -15.89 20.53
CA ALA A 174 -6.72 -16.90 19.48
C ALA A 174 -6.51 -16.29 18.08
N PHE A 175 -7.03 -15.07 17.86
CA PHE A 175 -6.79 -14.29 16.64
C PHE A 175 -5.29 -14.02 16.44
N LEU A 176 -4.61 -13.47 17.45
CA LEU A 176 -3.18 -13.15 17.34
C LEU A 176 -2.31 -14.41 17.13
N ARG A 177 -2.69 -15.57 17.67
CA ARG A 177 -1.92 -16.82 17.50
C ARG A 177 -1.74 -17.23 16.04
N TRP A 178 -2.73 -17.01 15.18
CA TRP A 178 -2.62 -17.35 13.76
C TRP A 178 -2.36 -16.13 12.89
N PHE A 179 -2.88 -14.95 13.26
CA PHE A 179 -2.70 -13.75 12.44
C PHE A 179 -1.29 -13.19 12.54
N SER A 180 -0.65 -13.20 13.72
CA SER A 180 0.73 -12.70 13.87
C SER A 180 1.73 -13.43 12.95
N PRO A 181 1.80 -14.77 12.87
CA PRO A 181 2.71 -15.42 11.91
C PRO A 181 2.35 -15.15 10.44
N VAL A 182 1.06 -15.04 10.10
CA VAL A 182 0.61 -14.66 8.75
C VAL A 182 1.05 -13.24 8.40
N ALA A 183 0.90 -12.30 9.33
CA ALA A 183 1.33 -10.91 9.17
C ALA A 183 2.86 -10.83 9.00
N ILE A 184 3.63 -11.56 9.81
CA ILE A 184 5.10 -11.62 9.67
C ILE A 184 5.50 -12.17 8.30
N ALA A 185 4.90 -13.28 7.86
CA ALA A 185 5.19 -13.85 6.54
C ALA A 185 4.83 -12.86 5.41
N ALA A 186 3.68 -12.20 5.51
CA ALA A 186 3.25 -11.20 4.55
C ALA A 186 4.18 -9.96 4.54
N VAL A 187 4.64 -9.48 5.69
CA VAL A 187 5.65 -8.41 5.79
C VAL A 187 6.94 -8.83 5.09
N VAL A 188 7.46 -10.03 5.37
CA VAL A 188 8.69 -10.54 4.74
C VAL A 188 8.53 -10.61 3.22
N VAL A 189 7.45 -11.19 2.71
CA VAL A 189 7.18 -11.25 1.27
C VAL A 189 7.05 -9.84 0.67
N THR A 190 6.37 -8.93 1.35
CA THR A 190 6.22 -7.54 0.92
C THR A 190 7.57 -6.85 0.79
N LEU A 191 8.44 -6.97 1.78
CA LEU A 191 9.77 -6.35 1.78
C LEU A 191 10.67 -6.95 0.70
N LEU A 192 10.74 -8.28 0.60
CA LEU A 192 11.55 -8.96 -0.41
C LEU A 192 11.10 -8.63 -1.83
N ALA A 193 9.80 -8.75 -2.11
CA ALA A 193 9.25 -8.41 -3.43
C ALA A 193 9.37 -6.91 -3.72
N GLY A 194 9.26 -6.05 -2.70
CA GLY A 194 9.44 -4.60 -2.82
C GLY A 194 10.87 -4.23 -3.20
N ILE A 195 11.87 -4.83 -2.56
CA ILE A 195 13.29 -4.65 -2.91
C ILE A 195 13.55 -5.11 -4.35
N ILE A 196 13.01 -6.27 -4.75
CA ILE A 196 13.16 -6.75 -6.13
C ILE A 196 12.50 -5.78 -7.12
N LEU A 197 11.29 -5.27 -6.83
CA LEU A 197 10.64 -4.26 -7.67
C LEU A 197 11.49 -2.99 -7.80
N MET A 198 12.16 -2.55 -6.74
CA MET A 198 13.07 -1.39 -6.83
C MET A 198 14.23 -1.65 -7.77
N THR A 199 14.76 -2.88 -7.88
CA THR A 199 15.78 -3.18 -8.89
C THR A 199 15.27 -3.04 -10.32
N PHE A 200 13.94 -3.14 -10.52
CA PHE A 200 13.30 -2.95 -11.83
C PHE A 200 13.00 -1.50 -12.12
N THR A 201 12.57 -0.73 -11.12
CA THR A 201 11.97 0.61 -11.30
C THR A 201 12.87 1.76 -10.90
N THR A 202 13.82 1.54 -9.99
CA THR A 202 14.59 2.59 -9.32
C THR A 202 15.96 2.06 -8.87
N PRO A 203 16.82 1.62 -9.80
CA PRO A 203 18.13 1.09 -9.46
C PRO A 203 19.05 2.17 -8.83
N GLU A 204 18.90 3.43 -9.24
CA GLU A 204 19.62 4.57 -8.66
C GLU A 204 18.86 5.21 -7.49
N TYR A 205 18.62 4.44 -6.42
CA TYR A 205 17.68 4.81 -5.35
C TYR A 205 17.90 6.22 -4.76
N VAL A 206 19.15 6.59 -4.45
CA VAL A 206 19.46 7.90 -3.84
C VAL A 206 19.31 9.03 -4.87
N ASN A 207 19.89 8.88 -6.07
CA ASN A 207 19.73 9.87 -7.15
C ASN A 207 18.26 10.09 -7.51
N ALA A 208 17.44 9.04 -7.45
CA ALA A 208 16.01 9.13 -7.74
C ALA A 208 15.27 10.08 -6.78
N TRP A 209 15.83 10.42 -5.61
CA TRP A 209 15.25 11.42 -4.72
C TRP A 209 15.20 12.82 -5.34
N MET A 210 15.92 13.09 -6.44
CA MET A 210 15.72 14.31 -7.22
C MET A 210 14.34 14.37 -7.90
N LEU A 211 13.72 13.21 -8.14
CA LEU A 211 12.46 13.08 -8.88
C LEU A 211 11.26 12.87 -7.94
N PRO A 212 10.04 13.25 -8.37
CA PRO A 212 8.82 13.03 -7.59
C PRO A 212 8.63 11.56 -7.19
N TYR A 213 8.98 10.63 -8.08
CA TYR A 213 8.94 9.19 -7.82
C TYR A 213 9.83 8.79 -6.65
N GLY A 214 11.11 9.14 -6.66
CA GLY A 214 12.02 8.75 -5.58
C GLY A 214 11.65 9.40 -4.25
N GLN A 215 11.12 10.63 -4.27
CA GLN A 215 10.60 11.29 -3.07
C GLN A 215 9.41 10.55 -2.46
N MET A 216 8.43 10.16 -3.28
CA MET A 216 7.28 9.41 -2.78
C MET A 216 7.67 8.00 -2.32
N LEU A 217 8.66 7.38 -2.97
CA LEU A 217 9.21 6.09 -2.57
C LEU A 217 9.92 6.20 -1.23
N LEU A 218 10.70 7.26 -1.01
CA LEU A 218 11.34 7.53 0.26
C LEU A 218 10.31 7.73 1.39
N ILE A 219 9.28 8.55 1.16
CA ILE A 219 8.18 8.76 2.11
C ILE A 219 7.50 7.43 2.44
N LYS A 220 7.22 6.58 1.45
CA LYS A 220 6.65 5.24 1.65
C LYS A 220 7.54 4.40 2.59
N HIS A 221 8.85 4.34 2.34
CA HIS A 221 9.78 3.59 3.20
C HIS A 221 9.81 4.13 4.64
N LEU A 222 9.77 5.45 4.81
CA LEU A 222 9.77 6.06 6.14
C LEU A 222 8.45 5.84 6.89
N LEU A 223 7.31 5.79 6.20
CA LEU A 223 6.01 5.44 6.78
C LEU A 223 5.89 3.96 7.16
N ILE A 224 6.67 3.07 6.53
CA ILE A 224 6.75 1.66 6.94
C ILE A 224 7.37 1.54 8.34
N LEU A 225 8.27 2.43 8.75
CA LEU A 225 8.88 2.39 10.09
C LEU A 225 7.85 2.47 11.23
N PRO A 226 7.01 3.53 11.34
CA PRO A 226 5.99 3.57 12.38
C PRO A 226 4.93 2.48 12.19
N LEU A 227 4.61 2.06 10.95
CA LEU A 227 3.72 0.93 10.71
C LEU A 227 4.24 -0.35 11.37
N LEU A 228 5.52 -0.67 11.19
CA LEU A 228 6.15 -1.83 11.81
C LEU A 228 6.26 -1.69 13.34
N LEU A 229 6.48 -0.50 13.87
CA LEU A 229 6.47 -0.25 15.32
C LEU A 229 5.08 -0.50 15.94
N PHE A 230 4.02 -0.05 15.27
CA PHE A 230 2.65 -0.36 15.69
C PHE A 230 2.34 -1.85 15.56
N ALA A 231 2.71 -2.49 14.44
CA ALA A 231 2.54 -3.93 14.23
C ALA A 231 3.26 -4.75 15.31
N TYR A 232 4.49 -4.38 15.63
CA TYR A 232 5.27 -4.99 16.71
C TYR A 232 4.58 -4.82 18.06
N SER A 233 4.14 -3.60 18.38
CA SER A 233 3.47 -3.30 19.64
C SER A 233 2.16 -4.07 19.78
N ASN A 234 1.33 -4.11 18.72
CA ASN A 234 0.05 -4.80 18.70
C ASN A 234 0.19 -6.33 18.69
N GLY A 235 1.21 -6.87 18.00
CA GLY A 235 1.46 -8.30 17.93
C GLY A 235 2.08 -8.88 19.21
N PHE A 236 3.11 -8.22 19.76
CA PHE A 236 3.90 -8.74 20.87
C PHE A 236 3.63 -8.04 22.20
N GLY A 237 3.31 -6.74 22.19
CA GLY A 237 3.04 -5.94 23.38
C GLY A 237 1.67 -6.17 24.02
N TYR A 238 0.72 -6.73 23.27
CA TYR A 238 -0.67 -6.93 23.68
C TYR A 238 -0.84 -7.59 25.07
N LYS A 239 -0.16 -8.73 25.31
CA LYS A 239 -0.33 -9.49 26.57
C LYS A 239 0.06 -8.66 27.79
N LYS A 240 1.13 -7.88 27.68
CA LYS A 240 1.61 -7.00 28.75
C LYS A 240 0.68 -5.80 28.93
N ALA A 241 0.17 -5.25 27.83
CA ALA A 241 -0.72 -4.10 27.86
C ALA A 241 -2.05 -4.42 28.56
N VAL A 242 -2.69 -5.54 28.24
CA VAL A 242 -3.94 -5.98 28.89
C VAL A 242 -3.74 -6.31 30.37
N LYS A 243 -2.59 -6.90 30.74
CA LYS A 243 -2.27 -7.19 32.14
C LYS A 243 -2.10 -5.92 32.98
N ASN A 244 -1.49 -4.90 32.39
CA ASN A 244 -1.12 -3.68 33.10
C ASN A 244 -2.23 -2.62 33.11
N HIS A 245 -3.15 -2.66 32.14
CA HIS A 245 -4.18 -1.64 31.95
C HIS A 245 -5.53 -2.32 31.69
N ALA A 246 -6.44 -2.23 32.67
CA ALA A 246 -7.76 -2.85 32.58
C ALA A 246 -8.65 -2.24 31.48
N ASP A 247 -8.38 -0.99 31.07
CA ASP A 247 -9.07 -0.25 30.03
C ASP A 247 -8.46 -0.43 28.62
N PHE A 248 -7.44 -1.29 28.48
CA PHE A 248 -6.74 -1.47 27.21
C PHE A 248 -7.68 -2.04 26.13
N ASN A 249 -7.82 -1.29 25.03
CA ASN A 249 -8.65 -1.69 23.90
C ASN A 249 -7.79 -1.91 22.64
N PRO A 250 -7.52 -3.18 22.24
CA PRO A 250 -6.64 -3.47 21.12
C PRO A 250 -7.19 -2.96 19.78
N LYS A 251 -8.52 -2.81 19.63
CA LYS A 251 -9.12 -2.29 18.39
C LYS A 251 -8.68 -0.87 18.09
N ARG A 252 -8.58 -0.01 19.11
CA ARG A 252 -8.17 1.39 18.91
C ARG A 252 -6.72 1.48 18.43
N TRP A 253 -5.86 0.62 18.95
CA TRP A 253 -4.47 0.52 18.51
C TRP A 253 -4.32 -0.06 17.10
N LEU A 254 -5.12 -1.07 16.72
CA LEU A 254 -5.16 -1.55 15.33
C LEU A 254 -5.73 -0.50 14.37
N ARG A 255 -6.65 0.38 14.80
CA ARG A 255 -7.12 1.49 13.96
C ARG A 255 -6.00 2.51 13.68
N ALA A 256 -5.19 2.84 14.69
CA ALA A 256 -4.03 3.69 14.47
C ALA A 256 -3.02 3.05 13.51
N GLU A 257 -2.73 1.76 13.67
CA GLU A 257 -1.90 0.99 12.73
C GLU A 257 -2.48 1.02 11.30
N SER A 258 -3.80 0.81 11.17
CA SER A 258 -4.47 0.78 9.87
C SER A 258 -4.51 2.16 9.18
N LEU A 259 -4.59 3.25 9.94
CA LEU A 259 -4.45 4.61 9.40
C LEU A 259 -3.05 4.85 8.81
N ILE A 260 -1.99 4.39 9.47
CA ILE A 260 -0.62 4.49 8.92
C ILE A 260 -0.50 3.60 7.68
N ALA A 261 -1.07 2.40 7.72
CA ALA A 261 -1.13 1.49 6.57
C ALA A 261 -1.84 2.14 5.36
N LEU A 262 -2.91 2.90 5.59
CA LEU A 262 -3.58 3.68 4.55
C LEU A 262 -2.69 4.79 3.98
N LEU A 263 -1.87 5.46 4.81
CA LEU A 263 -0.90 6.45 4.30
C LEU A 263 0.15 5.79 3.41
N VAL A 264 0.63 4.58 3.76
CA VAL A 264 1.54 3.78 2.92
C VAL A 264 0.88 3.40 1.59
N LEU A 265 -0.39 3.00 1.60
CA LEU A 265 -1.15 2.71 0.38
C LEU A 265 -1.38 3.96 -0.46
N ALA A 266 -1.65 5.12 0.16
CA ALA A 266 -1.80 6.39 -0.54
C ALA A 266 -0.49 6.80 -1.25
N ALA A 267 0.65 6.72 -0.56
CA ALA A 267 1.96 6.94 -1.17
C ALA A 267 2.22 5.95 -2.32
N THR A 268 1.82 4.69 -2.16
CA THR A 268 1.92 3.68 -3.23
C THR A 268 1.03 4.03 -4.43
N GLY A 269 -0.18 4.53 -4.22
CA GLY A 269 -1.09 4.94 -5.30
C GLY A 269 -0.58 6.17 -6.06
N VAL A 270 0.12 7.09 -5.39
CA VAL A 270 0.83 8.19 -6.06
C VAL A 270 2.00 7.66 -6.89
N LEU A 271 2.82 6.76 -6.32
CA LEU A 271 3.94 6.12 -7.02
C LEU A 271 3.52 5.36 -8.27
N GLY A 272 2.40 4.63 -8.20
CA GLY A 272 1.90 3.82 -9.32
C GLY A 272 1.52 4.63 -10.56
N GLN A 273 1.41 5.96 -10.43
CA GLN A 273 1.04 6.87 -11.51
C GLN A 273 2.17 7.82 -11.92
N GLN A 274 3.36 7.67 -11.32
CA GLN A 274 4.55 8.43 -11.66
C GLN A 274 5.48 7.58 -12.53
N THR A 275 6.18 8.22 -13.47
CA THR A 275 7.19 7.56 -14.30
C THR A 275 8.31 6.99 -13.42
N PRO A 276 8.53 5.67 -13.43
CA PRO A 276 9.62 5.08 -12.66
C PRO A 276 10.98 5.46 -13.24
N PRO A 277 11.93 5.97 -12.44
CA PRO A 277 13.23 6.41 -12.93
C PRO A 277 14.18 5.22 -13.06
N HIS A 278 14.11 4.53 -14.19
CA HIS A 278 15.06 3.46 -14.53
C HIS A 278 16.49 4.00 -14.65
N ILE A 279 16.62 5.18 -15.29
CA ILE A 279 17.84 5.97 -15.36
C ILE A 279 17.45 7.40 -14.97
N VAL A 280 18.03 7.91 -13.90
CA VAL A 280 17.58 9.17 -13.29
C VAL A 280 17.85 10.36 -14.22
N LYS A 281 19.04 10.40 -14.82
CA LYS A 281 19.45 11.45 -15.76
C LYS A 281 18.52 11.54 -16.97
N GLU A 282 18.16 10.41 -17.57
CA GLU A 282 17.24 10.37 -18.72
C GLU A 282 15.83 10.81 -18.30
N THR A 283 15.37 10.36 -17.13
CA THR A 283 14.04 10.74 -16.63
C THR A 283 13.94 12.26 -16.38
N LEU A 284 15.01 12.88 -15.88
CA LEU A 284 15.08 14.35 -15.68
C LEU A 284 15.01 15.16 -16.98
N GLN A 285 15.18 14.55 -18.16
CA GLN A 285 14.98 15.22 -19.45
C GLN A 285 13.50 15.44 -19.78
N THR A 286 12.60 14.64 -19.19
CA THR A 286 11.15 14.67 -19.48
C THR A 286 10.30 15.00 -18.25
N VAL A 287 10.86 14.87 -17.05
CA VAL A 287 10.18 15.11 -15.78
C VAL A 287 10.95 16.16 -14.97
N SER A 288 10.27 17.24 -14.58
CA SER A 288 10.84 18.25 -13.69
C SER A 288 11.29 17.66 -12.34
N PRO A 289 12.35 18.23 -11.72
CA PRO A 289 12.76 17.81 -10.39
C PRO A 289 11.63 18.02 -9.37
N SER A 290 11.64 17.20 -8.31
CA SER A 290 10.61 17.25 -7.28
C SER A 290 10.66 18.58 -6.52
N PRO A 291 9.52 19.28 -6.34
CA PRO A 291 9.46 20.46 -5.48
C PRO A 291 9.95 20.20 -4.06
N LEU A 292 9.63 19.03 -3.51
CA LEU A 292 10.09 18.61 -2.17
C LEU A 292 11.62 18.51 -2.10
N PHE A 293 12.25 18.02 -3.18
CA PHE A 293 13.70 17.96 -3.28
C PHE A 293 14.27 19.37 -3.37
N THR A 294 13.84 20.17 -4.34
CA THR A 294 14.41 21.50 -4.62
C THR A 294 14.20 22.51 -3.48
N THR A 295 13.19 22.32 -2.63
CA THR A 295 12.95 23.19 -1.46
C THR A 295 13.85 22.85 -0.26
N ILE A 296 14.25 21.58 -0.11
CA ILE A 296 14.93 21.10 1.10
C ILE A 296 16.41 20.86 0.84
N TYR A 297 16.75 20.39 -0.36
CA TYR A 297 18.13 20.20 -0.79
C TYR A 297 18.84 21.54 -0.84
N LYS A 298 19.98 21.64 -0.14
CA LYS A 298 20.74 22.89 -0.01
C LYS A 298 21.78 23.11 -1.12
N GLY A 299 22.05 22.09 -1.93
CA GLY A 299 23.00 22.18 -3.04
C GLY A 299 22.38 22.80 -4.30
N SER A 300 23.21 23.17 -5.27
CA SER A 300 22.73 23.59 -6.59
C SER A 300 22.29 22.37 -7.40
N PHE A 301 21.03 22.36 -7.83
CA PHE A 301 20.51 21.31 -8.70
C PHE A 301 21.12 21.42 -10.11
N SER A 302 21.59 20.29 -10.63
CA SER A 302 21.86 20.06 -12.04
C SER A 302 21.48 18.61 -12.38
N PRO A 303 20.98 18.30 -13.59
CA PRO A 303 20.67 16.92 -13.99
C PRO A 303 21.86 15.97 -13.94
N ASP A 304 23.09 16.50 -13.91
CA ASP A 304 24.34 15.74 -13.87
C ASP A 304 24.87 15.49 -12.44
N ILE A 305 24.20 15.98 -11.40
CA ILE A 305 24.65 15.71 -10.03
C ILE A 305 24.43 14.24 -9.67
N ALA A 306 25.42 13.66 -9.02
CA ALA A 306 25.29 12.38 -8.33
C ALA A 306 25.14 12.66 -6.83
N LEU A 307 24.03 12.24 -6.26
CA LEU A 307 23.77 12.43 -4.83
C LEU A 307 24.56 11.39 -4.03
N HIS A 308 25.32 11.89 -3.07
CA HIS A 308 26.06 11.03 -2.13
C HIS A 308 25.70 11.37 -0.69
N PHE A 309 25.85 10.40 0.20
CA PHE A 309 25.63 10.64 1.61
C PHE A 309 26.82 11.39 2.23
N ASN A 310 26.53 12.51 2.86
CA ASN A 310 27.43 13.29 3.69
C ASN A 310 26.73 13.63 5.01
N LEU A 311 27.09 12.91 6.09
CA LEU A 311 26.48 13.09 7.40
C LEU A 311 26.93 14.40 8.04
N GLN A 312 26.03 15.38 8.03
CA GLN A 312 26.21 16.67 8.71
C GLN A 312 25.54 16.68 10.07
N LEU A 313 25.93 17.61 10.95
CA LEU A 313 25.34 17.75 12.28
C LEU A 313 23.81 17.86 12.24
N GLU A 314 23.26 18.63 11.29
CA GLU A 314 21.81 18.77 11.13
C GLU A 314 21.12 17.43 10.82
N SER A 315 21.70 16.62 9.93
CA SER A 315 21.18 15.28 9.63
C SER A 315 21.21 14.36 10.85
N LEU A 316 22.30 14.40 11.64
CA LEU A 316 22.44 13.61 12.86
C LEU A 316 21.41 14.02 13.92
N LEU A 317 21.15 15.33 14.08
CA LEU A 317 20.12 15.83 15.00
C LEU A 317 18.71 15.38 14.58
N MET A 318 18.41 15.41 13.28
CA MET A 318 17.13 14.92 12.76
C MET A 318 16.97 13.40 12.93
N PHE A 319 18.03 12.61 12.70
CA PHE A 319 17.99 11.17 12.98
C PHE A 319 17.83 10.87 14.46
N ALA A 320 18.52 11.61 15.34
CA ALA A 320 18.34 11.49 16.78
C ALA A 320 16.89 11.81 17.19
N ALA A 321 16.31 12.87 16.64
CA ALA A 321 14.90 13.21 16.87
C ALA A 321 13.96 12.10 16.38
N ALA A 322 14.21 11.51 15.20
CA ALA A 322 13.42 10.39 14.69
C ALA A 322 13.48 9.17 15.63
N LEU A 323 14.67 8.82 16.14
CA LEU A 323 14.85 7.73 17.10
C LEU A 323 14.15 8.02 18.44
N LEU A 324 14.22 9.26 18.93
CA LEU A 324 13.50 9.68 20.13
C LEU A 324 11.98 9.55 19.94
N MET A 325 11.44 9.94 18.78
CA MET A 325 10.02 9.77 18.46
C MET A 325 9.63 8.28 18.37
N ALA A 326 10.46 7.44 17.76
CA ALA A 326 10.23 6.00 17.69
C ALA A 326 10.21 5.35 19.08
N GLY A 327 11.18 5.70 19.95
CA GLY A 327 11.21 5.26 21.35
C GLY A 327 10.01 5.80 22.15
N GLY A 328 9.63 7.05 21.90
CA GLY A 328 8.45 7.70 22.46
C GLY A 328 7.16 6.96 22.12
N LEU A 329 6.97 6.52 20.86
CA LEU A 329 5.82 5.71 20.46
C LEU A 329 5.73 4.44 21.31
N LEU A 330 6.83 3.70 21.45
CA LEU A 330 6.85 2.47 22.24
C LEU A 330 6.57 2.73 23.73
N TRP A 331 7.04 3.85 24.26
CA TRP A 331 6.74 4.28 25.63
C TRP A 331 5.25 4.64 25.79
N MET A 332 4.69 5.39 24.85
CA MET A 332 3.28 5.78 24.85
C MET A 332 2.36 4.58 24.70
N TYR A 333 2.77 3.56 23.95
CA TYR A 333 2.09 2.26 23.91
C TYR A 333 2.07 1.60 25.29
N ARG A 334 3.22 1.51 25.97
CA ARG A 334 3.31 0.92 27.32
C ARG A 334 2.47 1.65 28.37
N THR A 335 2.21 2.94 28.17
CA THR A 335 1.39 3.78 29.05
C THR A 335 -0.06 3.93 28.56
N ASN A 336 -0.48 3.15 27.55
CA ASN A 336 -1.82 3.16 26.95
C ASN A 336 -2.27 4.54 26.40
N LYS A 337 -1.33 5.38 25.94
CA LYS A 337 -1.61 6.72 25.39
C LYS A 337 -1.59 6.71 23.86
N LEU A 338 -2.73 6.42 23.25
CA LEU A 338 -2.86 6.23 21.80
C LEU A 338 -2.51 7.47 20.97
N ILE A 339 -3.11 8.63 21.26
CA ILE A 339 -2.94 9.83 20.43
C ILE A 339 -1.47 10.29 20.42
N PRO A 340 -0.77 10.42 21.57
CA PRO A 340 0.66 10.71 21.57
C PRO A 340 1.49 9.67 20.81
N ALA A 341 1.19 8.38 20.97
CA ALA A 341 1.90 7.33 20.23
C ALA A 341 1.75 7.48 18.71
N PHE A 342 0.54 7.80 18.24
CA PHE A 342 0.26 8.02 16.83
C PHE A 342 1.04 9.22 16.28
N LEU A 343 1.01 10.36 16.97
CA LEU A 343 1.74 11.57 16.58
C LEU A 343 3.26 11.30 16.54
N MET A 344 3.79 10.62 17.55
CA MET A 344 5.21 10.22 17.59
C MET A 344 5.57 9.29 16.44
N GLY A 345 4.67 8.38 16.03
CA GLY A 345 4.86 7.56 14.84
C GLY A 345 5.00 8.38 13.56
N ILE A 346 4.10 9.35 13.34
CA ILE A 346 4.18 10.25 12.19
C ILE A 346 5.47 11.10 12.23
N LEU A 347 5.81 11.65 13.40
CA LEU A 347 7.04 12.45 13.56
C LEU A 347 8.32 11.64 13.34
N THR A 348 8.31 10.34 13.61
CA THR A 348 9.42 9.44 13.27
C THR A 348 9.72 9.47 11.76
N ALA A 349 8.67 9.38 10.93
CA ALA A 349 8.82 9.46 9.48
C ALA A 349 9.23 10.86 9.01
N VAL A 350 8.65 11.91 9.60
CA VAL A 350 8.98 13.31 9.25
C VAL A 350 10.44 13.65 9.57
N PHE A 351 10.91 13.37 10.79
CA PHE A 351 12.31 13.64 11.14
C PHE A 351 13.27 12.73 10.40
N GLY A 352 12.91 11.47 10.15
CA GLY A 352 13.70 10.58 9.32
C GLY A 352 13.87 11.10 7.88
N TYR A 353 12.81 11.70 7.32
CA TYR A 353 12.83 12.32 6.01
C TYR A 353 13.79 13.51 5.96
N TYR A 354 13.67 14.46 6.89
CA TYR A 354 14.60 15.59 6.97
C TYR A 354 16.04 15.14 7.23
N GLY A 355 16.24 14.12 8.07
CA GLY A 355 17.56 13.53 8.30
C GLY A 355 18.21 13.03 7.02
N LEU A 356 17.47 12.30 6.18
CA LEU A 356 17.98 11.80 4.90
C LEU A 356 18.21 12.93 3.89
N MET A 357 17.30 13.90 3.81
CA MET A 357 17.44 15.04 2.90
C MET A 357 18.59 15.99 3.28
N PHE A 358 18.90 16.11 4.57
CA PHE A 358 20.08 16.88 5.04
C PHE A 358 21.38 16.08 4.99
N ALA A 359 21.29 14.75 4.81
CA ALA A 359 22.43 13.87 4.68
C ALA A 359 22.90 13.71 3.23
N ILE A 360 22.26 14.34 2.24
CA ILE A 360 22.68 14.28 0.83
C ILE A 360 23.40 15.55 0.41
N ALA A 361 24.42 15.40 -0.44
CA ALA A 361 25.22 16.47 -1.02
C ALA A 361 25.54 16.21 -2.49
#